data_AF-H2YMJ9-F1
#
_entry.id   AF-H2YMJ9-F1
#
_cell.length_a   1.000
_cell.length_b   1.000
_cell.length_c   1.000
_cell.angle_alpha   90.00
_cell.angle_beta   90.00
_cell.angle_gamma   90.00
#
_symmetry.space_group_name_H-M   'P 1'
#
loop_
_entity.id
_entity.type
_entity.pdbx_description
1 polymer ?
#
loop_
_entity_poly.entity_id
_entity_poly.type
_entity_poly.pdbx_seq_one_letter_code
_entity_poly.pdbx_strand_id
1 'polypeptide(L)'
;MEKKKPKLSWPCWYYDKADLKKTPSLADGVPAETEARYRREGPRFIFDMGTRLGLHHDTIATAIVFFHRFYMFHSFKLFPRHITATCCLFLAGKVEETPKKCKDLIKVARG
;
A
#
# COMPACT_ATOMS: atom_id res chain seq x y z
N MET A 1 34.08 12.62 6.77
CA MET A 1 33.94 12.08 5.40
C MET A 1 32.51 11.60 5.23
N GLU A 2 31.68 12.41 4.59
CA GLU A 2 30.28 12.08 4.36
C GLU A 2 30.18 11.07 3.21
N LYS A 3 29.77 9.83 3.53
CA LYS A 3 29.63 8.78 2.52
C LYS A 3 28.44 9.14 1.62
N LYS A 4 28.73 9.66 0.42
CA LYS A 4 27.72 9.86 -0.64
C LYS A 4 27.06 8.51 -0.92
N LYS A 5 25.78 8.35 -0.56
CA LYS A 5 24.98 7.17 -0.90
C LYS A 5 25.02 7.01 -2.44
N PRO A 6 25.34 5.83 -2.99
CA PRO A 6 25.41 5.63 -4.42
C PRO A 6 24.07 5.98 -5.06
N LYS A 7 24.10 6.69 -6.21
CA LYS A 7 22.90 6.95 -7.00
C LYS A 7 22.42 5.61 -7.56
N LEU A 8 21.48 4.97 -6.85
CA LEU A 8 20.80 3.78 -7.33
C LEU A 8 19.94 4.20 -8.54
N SER A 9 20.10 3.51 -9.67
CA SER A 9 19.34 3.78 -10.92
C SER A 9 17.88 3.33 -10.85
N TRP A 10 17.48 2.66 -9.77
CA TRP A 10 16.14 2.14 -9.53
C TRP A 10 15.55 2.73 -8.24
N PRO A 11 14.21 2.85 -8.11
CA PRO A 11 13.60 3.30 -6.88
C PRO A 11 14.01 2.35 -5.73
N CYS A 12 14.74 2.88 -4.76
CA CYS A 12 15.09 2.13 -3.56
C CYS A 12 13.86 2.09 -2.63
N TRP A 13 13.30 0.89 -2.43
CA TRP A 13 12.14 0.66 -1.57
C TRP A 13 12.49 0.30 -0.13
N TYR A 14 13.77 0.43 0.23
CA TYR A 14 14.28 0.17 1.57
C TYR A 14 14.55 1.51 2.26
N TYR A 15 14.04 1.65 3.48
CA TYR A 15 14.05 2.89 4.23
C TYR A 15 14.68 2.68 5.62
N ASP A 16 15.49 3.63 6.06
CA ASP A 16 16.00 3.63 7.43
C ASP A 16 14.89 4.04 8.40
N LYS A 17 15.03 3.68 9.69
CA LYS A 17 14.06 4.08 10.73
C LYS A 17 13.84 5.60 10.80
N ALA A 18 14.85 6.38 10.41
CA ALA A 18 14.76 7.84 10.35
C ALA A 18 13.89 8.32 9.18
N ASP A 19 13.90 7.62 8.04
CA ASP A 19 13.10 7.96 6.86
C ASP A 19 11.61 7.64 7.13
N LEU A 20 11.32 6.59 7.89
CA LEU A 20 9.95 6.24 8.31
C LEU A 20 9.31 7.29 9.24
N LYS A 21 10.09 8.24 9.77
CA LYS A 21 9.59 9.39 10.54
C LYS A 21 9.38 10.64 9.68
N LYS A 22 9.61 10.56 8.37
CA LYS A 22 9.50 11.65 7.41
C LYS A 22 8.61 11.26 6.23
N THR A 23 7.49 10.60 6.53
CA THR A 23 6.52 10.18 5.51
C THR A 23 5.73 11.39 4.99
N PRO A 24 5.18 11.32 3.76
CA PRO A 24 4.28 12.35 3.24
C PRO A 24 3.05 12.58 4.13
N SER A 25 2.56 11.53 4.79
CA SER A 25 1.42 11.64 5.71
C SER A 25 1.76 12.46 6.95
N LEU A 26 2.93 12.26 7.55
CA LEU A 26 3.42 13.08 8.67
C LEU A 26 3.60 14.54 8.25
N ALA A 27 4.17 14.78 7.06
CA ALA A 27 4.34 16.12 6.51
C ALA A 27 2.99 16.84 6.29
N ASP A 28 1.95 16.10 5.92
CA ASP A 28 0.57 16.60 5.75
C ASP A 28 -0.21 16.78 7.07
N GLY A 29 0.43 16.51 8.21
CA GLY A 29 -0.14 16.65 9.55
C GLY A 29 -0.95 15.45 10.04
N VAL A 30 -0.83 14.28 9.41
CA VAL A 30 -1.42 13.04 9.95
C VAL A 30 -0.61 12.62 11.19
N PRO A 31 -1.23 12.42 12.37
CA PRO A 31 -0.50 11.97 13.56
C PRO A 31 0.19 10.62 13.33
N ALA A 32 1.39 10.43 13.87
CA ALA A 32 2.18 9.21 13.69
C ALA A 32 1.42 7.94 14.10
N GLU A 33 0.68 7.99 15.21
CA GLU A 33 -0.14 6.86 15.67
C GLU A 33 -1.27 6.52 14.70
N THR A 34 -1.89 7.56 14.12
CA THR A 34 -2.95 7.42 13.11
C THR A 34 -2.39 6.79 11.83
N GLU A 35 -1.23 7.25 11.35
CA GLU A 35 -0.57 6.63 10.20
C GLU A 35 -0.19 5.17 10.50
N ALA A 36 0.39 4.89 11.67
CA ALA A 36 0.75 3.52 12.07
C ALA A 36 -0.47 2.61 12.16
N ARG A 37 -1.62 3.13 12.61
CA ARG A 37 -2.90 2.41 12.57
C ARG A 37 -3.34 2.13 11.14
N TYR A 38 -3.33 3.13 10.25
CA TYR A 38 -3.71 2.93 8.84
C TYR A 38 -2.80 1.96 8.09
N ARG A 39 -1.50 1.95 8.40
CA ARG A 39 -0.55 0.98 7.86
C ARG A 39 -0.78 -0.45 8.37
N ARG A 40 -1.51 -0.65 9.48
CA ARG A 40 -1.95 -1.97 9.94
C ARG A 40 -3.31 -2.37 9.36
N GLU A 41 -4.26 -1.44 9.38
CA GLU A 41 -5.63 -1.70 8.92
C GLU A 41 -5.72 -1.88 7.40
N GLY A 42 -4.92 -1.16 6.62
CA GLY A 42 -4.90 -1.26 5.16
C GLY A 42 -4.56 -2.68 4.66
N PRO A 43 -3.40 -3.25 5.04
CA PRO A 43 -3.04 -4.61 4.68
C PRO A 43 -4.05 -5.66 5.15
N ARG A 44 -4.62 -5.50 6.36
CA ARG A 44 -5.68 -6.39 6.86
C ARG A 44 -6.91 -6.35 5.94
N PHE A 45 -7.35 -5.16 5.56
CA PHE A 45 -8.45 -5.00 4.61
C PHE A 45 -8.15 -5.61 3.24
N ILE A 46 -6.92 -5.47 2.72
CA ILE A 46 -6.48 -6.10 1.46
C ILE A 46 -6.56 -7.63 1.58
N PHE A 47 -6.08 -8.19 2.70
CA PHE A 47 -6.12 -9.62 2.96
C PHE A 47 -7.56 -10.13 2.99
N ASP A 48 -8.41 -9.52 3.81
CA ASP A 48 -9.83 -9.91 3.94
C ASP A 48 -10.57 -9.83 2.59
N MET A 49 -10.34 -8.76 1.83
CA MET A 49 -10.89 -8.63 0.47
C MET A 49 -10.37 -9.70 -0.49
N GLY A 50 -9.06 -9.93 -0.49
CA GLY A 50 -8.42 -10.90 -1.38
C GLY A 50 -8.91 -12.32 -1.13
N THR A 51 -9.02 -12.72 0.15
CA THR A 51 -9.59 -14.01 0.54
C THR A 51 -11.05 -14.15 0.10
N ARG A 52 -11.88 -13.11 0.33
CA ARG A 52 -13.29 -13.11 -0.12
C ARG A 52 -13.44 -13.19 -1.64
N LEU A 53 -12.46 -12.68 -2.40
CA LEU A 53 -12.42 -12.73 -3.86
C LEU A 53 -11.81 -14.03 -4.42
N GLY A 54 -11.33 -14.92 -3.54
CA GLY A 54 -10.64 -16.15 -3.91
C GLY A 54 -9.34 -15.87 -4.68
N LEU A 55 -8.59 -14.83 -4.29
CA LEU A 55 -7.29 -14.53 -4.86
C LEU A 55 -6.19 -15.36 -4.20
N HIS A 56 -5.14 -15.66 -4.97
CA HIS A 56 -3.97 -16.35 -4.45
C HIS A 56 -3.22 -15.46 -3.44
N HIS A 57 -2.55 -16.09 -2.47
CA HIS A 57 -1.79 -15.35 -1.45
C HIS A 57 -0.68 -14.48 -2.06
N ASP A 58 -0.10 -14.90 -3.19
CA ASP A 58 0.91 -14.12 -3.91
C ASP A 58 0.35 -12.77 -4.38
N THR A 59 -0.85 -12.77 -4.97
CA THR A 59 -1.57 -11.55 -5.39
C THR A 59 -1.87 -10.62 -4.23
N ILE A 60 -2.29 -11.19 -3.10
CA ILE A 60 -2.58 -10.43 -1.88
C ILE A 60 -1.29 -9.79 -1.34
N ALA A 61 -0.20 -10.55 -1.29
CA ALA A 61 1.11 -10.06 -0.85
C ALA A 61 1.61 -8.93 -1.76
N THR A 62 1.51 -9.08 -3.08
CA THR A 62 1.87 -8.04 -4.05
C THR A 62 1.05 -6.76 -3.83
N ALA A 63 -0.25 -6.88 -3.59
CA ALA A 63 -1.11 -5.73 -3.29
C ALA A 63 -0.72 -5.01 -1.98
N ILE A 64 -0.36 -5.75 -0.94
CA ILE A 64 0.10 -5.19 0.35
C ILE A 64 1.43 -4.44 0.16
N VAL A 65 2.35 -4.99 -0.63
CA VAL A 65 3.62 -4.30 -0.95
C VAL A 65 3.35 -3.02 -1.72
N PHE A 66 2.47 -3.03 -2.73
CA PHE A 66 2.06 -1.82 -3.44
C PHE A 66 1.47 -0.78 -2.50
N PHE A 67 0.61 -1.18 -1.57
CA PHE A 67 0.01 -0.29 -0.59
C PHE A 67 1.07 0.40 0.29
N HIS A 68 2.00 -0.35 0.87
CA HIS A 68 3.04 0.23 1.71
C HIS A 68 3.97 1.18 0.95
N ARG A 69 4.37 0.77 -0.27
CA ARG A 69 5.19 1.57 -1.17
C ARG A 69 4.50 2.86 -1.60
N PHE A 70 3.20 2.79 -1.93
CA PHE A 70 2.40 3.94 -2.31
C PHE A 70 2.41 5.03 -1.22
N TYR A 71 2.21 4.65 0.04
CA TYR A 71 2.21 5.59 1.15
C TYR A 71 3.60 6.05 1.61
N MET A 72 4.68 5.62 0.94
CA MET A 72 5.99 6.28 1.08
C MET A 72 6.14 7.50 0.16
N PHE A 73 5.26 7.66 -0.82
CA PHE A 73 5.24 8.78 -1.77
C PHE A 73 3.98 9.64 -1.66
N HIS A 74 2.90 9.10 -1.09
CA HIS A 74 1.62 9.77 -0.96
C HIS A 74 1.09 9.76 0.48
N SER A 75 0.19 10.69 0.75
CA SER A 75 -0.40 10.90 2.08
C SER A 75 -1.73 10.20 2.24
N PHE A 76 -1.97 9.65 3.44
CA PHE A 76 -3.28 9.09 3.84
C PHE A 76 -4.39 10.15 3.91
N LYS A 77 -4.03 11.43 4.03
CA LYS A 77 -4.98 12.54 4.00
C LYS A 77 -5.54 12.78 2.60
N LEU A 78 -4.69 12.64 1.58
CA LEU A 78 -5.05 12.84 0.18
C LEU A 78 -5.69 11.59 -0.43
N PHE A 79 -5.19 10.40 -0.08
CA PHE A 79 -5.66 9.14 -0.63
C PHE A 79 -6.21 8.24 0.47
N PRO A 80 -7.55 8.06 0.56
CA PRO A 80 -8.17 7.22 1.57
C PRO A 80 -7.74 5.74 1.46
N ARG A 81 -7.36 5.16 2.59
CA ARG A 81 -6.72 3.83 2.65
C ARG A 81 -7.53 2.70 2.00
N HIS A 82 -8.86 2.64 2.17
CA HIS A 82 -9.67 1.54 1.61
C HIS A 82 -9.79 1.63 0.08
N ILE A 83 -9.85 2.86 -0.46
CA ILE A 83 -9.88 3.08 -1.91
C ILE A 83 -8.54 2.65 -2.51
N THR A 84 -7.43 3.16 -1.95
CA THR A 84 -6.08 2.78 -2.38
C THR A 84 -5.85 1.28 -2.27
N ALA A 85 -6.24 0.65 -1.17
CA ALA A 85 -6.14 -0.79 -0.97
C ALA A 85 -6.87 -1.59 -2.07
N THR A 86 -8.10 -1.17 -2.42
CA THR A 86 -8.87 -1.79 -3.50
C THR A 86 -8.16 -1.62 -4.86
N CYS A 87 -7.60 -0.44 -5.12
CA CYS A 87 -6.81 -0.18 -6.32
C CYS A 87 -5.52 -1.02 -6.39
N CYS A 88 -4.82 -1.18 -5.26
CA CYS A 88 -3.64 -2.03 -5.16
C CYS A 88 -3.98 -3.49 -5.46
N LEU A 89 -5.10 -4.00 -4.93
CA LEU A 89 -5.55 -5.37 -5.19
C LEU A 89 -5.96 -5.57 -6.65
N PHE A 90 -6.63 -4.58 -7.26
CA PHE A 90 -6.94 -4.60 -8.69
C PHE A 90 -5.69 -4.65 -9.56
N LEU A 91 -4.68 -3.84 -9.24
CA LEU A 91 -3.41 -3.80 -9.96
C LEU A 91 -2.63 -5.12 -9.79
N ALA A 92 -2.53 -5.62 -8.56
CA ALA A 92 -1.85 -6.88 -8.25
C ALA A 92 -2.49 -8.05 -8.99
N GLY A 93 -3.82 -8.11 -9.08
CA GLY A 93 -4.51 -9.15 -9.87
C GLY A 93 -4.11 -9.14 -11.34
N LYS A 94 -3.81 -7.97 -11.93
CA LYS A 94 -3.27 -7.93 -13.30
C LYS A 94 -1.82 -8.39 -13.37
N VAL A 95 -0.99 -7.97 -12.40
CA VAL A 95 0.44 -8.31 -12.37
C VAL A 95 0.68 -9.81 -12.17
N GLU A 96 -0.12 -10.44 -11.32
CA GLU A 96 -0.05 -11.88 -11.05
C GLU A 96 -0.94 -12.72 -11.99
N GLU A 97 -1.41 -12.16 -13.11
CA GLU A 97 -2.25 -12.86 -14.10
C GLU A 97 -3.51 -13.53 -13.50
N THR A 98 -4.07 -12.93 -12.45
CA THR A 98 -5.31 -13.31 -11.75
C THR A 98 -6.33 -12.16 -11.73
N PRO A 99 -6.66 -11.57 -12.89
CA PRO A 99 -7.44 -10.33 -12.93
C PRO A 99 -8.87 -10.53 -12.40
N LYS A 100 -9.34 -9.56 -11.62
CA LYS A 100 -10.75 -9.45 -11.20
C LYS A 100 -11.39 -8.22 -11.82
N LYS A 101 -12.68 -8.28 -12.11
CA LYS A 101 -13.41 -7.12 -12.64
C LYS A 101 -13.53 -6.06 -11.54
N CYS A 102 -13.37 -4.79 -11.92
CA CYS A 102 -13.51 -3.67 -10.99
C CYS A 102 -14.88 -3.69 -10.25
N LYS A 103 -15.95 -4.10 -10.93
CA LYS A 103 -17.29 -4.25 -10.32
C LYS A 103 -17.30 -5.26 -9.17
N ASP A 104 -16.58 -6.37 -9.29
CA ASP A 104 -16.54 -7.43 -8.28
C ASP A 104 -15.78 -6.96 -7.03
N LEU A 105 -14.66 -6.25 -7.25
CA LEU A 105 -13.88 -5.62 -6.18
C LEU A 105 -14.71 -4.58 -5.40
N ILE A 106 -15.44 -3.70 -6.10
CA ILE A 106 -16.30 -2.69 -5.45
C ILE A 106 -17.43 -3.36 -4.67
N LYS A 107 -18.01 -4.44 -5.20
CA LYS A 107 -19.06 -5.20 -4.51
C LYS A 107 -18.55 -5.78 -3.19
N VAL A 108 -17.36 -6.37 -3.18
CA VAL A 108 -16.74 -6.93 -1.96
C VAL A 108 -16.27 -5.84 -1.00
N ALA A 109 -15.80 -4.69 -1.49
CA ALA A 109 -15.36 -3.59 -0.64
C ALA A 109 -16.50 -2.91 0.15
N ARG A 110 -17.74 -2.98 -0.37
CA ARG A 110 -18.94 -2.33 0.21
C ARG A 110 -19.79 -3.26 1.08
N GLY A 111 -19.63 -4.58 0.96
CA GLY A 111 -20.37 -5.58 1.74
C GLY A 111 -19.52 -6.15 2.84
#